data_AF-A0A7X9CJF7-F1
#
_entry.id   AF-A0A7X9CJF7-F1
#
_cell.length_a   1.000
_cell.length_b   1.000
_cell.length_c   1.000
_cell.angle_alpha   90.00
_cell.angle_beta   90.00
_cell.angle_gamma   90.00
#
_symmetry.space_group_name_H-M   'P 1'
#
loop_
_entity.id
_entity.type
_entity.pdbx_description
1 polymer ?
#
loop_
_entity_poly.entity_id
_entity_poly.type
_entity_poly.pdbx_seq_one_letter_code
_entity_poly.pdbx_strand_id
1 'polypeptide(L)'
;MNNKYFYISLLFIICAALATAQENPKLNYFSLQDVRLLESPFKHAEDLNRDYLLEMDADRLLAPFLREAGLQPKAESYTNWENSGLDGHIGGHYLSALAQMFAATGD
;
A
#
# COMPACT_ATOMS: atom_id res chain seq x y z
N MET A 1 6.21 5.55 63.54
CA MET A 1 5.81 4.72 62.38
C MET A 1 6.96 3.80 62.04
N ASN A 2 6.70 2.51 61.82
CA ASN A 2 7.74 1.48 61.73
C ASN A 2 8.46 1.56 60.36
N ASN A 3 9.77 1.78 60.34
CA ASN A 3 10.57 2.02 59.12
C ASN A 3 10.43 0.88 58.09
N LYS A 4 10.08 -0.33 58.53
CA LYS A 4 9.79 -1.49 57.67
C LYS A 4 8.70 -1.22 56.62
N TYR A 5 7.61 -0.54 56.99
CA TYR A 5 6.53 -0.25 56.04
C TYR A 5 6.93 0.82 55.03
N PHE A 6 7.78 1.78 55.44
CA PHE A 6 8.33 2.79 54.55
C PHE A 6 9.19 2.19 53.44
N TYR A 7 10.09 1.25 53.77
CA TYR A 7 10.92 0.57 52.76
C TYR A 7 10.12 -0.33 51.82
N ILE A 8 9.06 -0.99 52.32
CA ILE A 8 8.17 -1.81 51.48
C ILE A 8 7.40 -0.92 50.51
N SER A 9 6.83 0.19 50.97
CA SER A 9 6.14 1.14 50.09
C SER A 9 7.09 1.76 49.06
N LEU A 10 8.32 2.09 49.46
CA LEU A 10 9.34 2.63 48.54
C LEU A 10 9.73 1.61 47.47
N LEU A 11 9.96 0.34 47.85
CA LEU A 11 10.26 -0.74 46.91
C LEU A 11 9.11 -0.98 45.94
N PHE A 12 7.86 -0.92 46.41
CA PHE A 12 6.68 -1.10 45.57
C PHE A 12 6.52 0.03 44.55
N ILE A 13 6.78 1.27 44.94
CA ILE A 13 6.78 2.43 44.03
C ILE A 13 7.87 2.30 42.96
N ILE A 14 9.07 1.87 43.35
CA ILE A 14 10.17 1.65 42.41
C ILE A 14 9.84 0.53 41.41
N CYS A 15 9.31 -0.61 41.88
CA CYS A 15 8.90 -1.70 40.99
C CYS A 15 7.77 -1.29 40.03
N ALA A 16 6.80 -0.51 40.49
CA ALA A 16 5.72 0.00 39.64
C ALA A 16 6.23 0.97 38.56
N ALA A 17 7.18 1.84 38.90
CA ALA A 17 7.82 2.76 37.94
C ALA A 17 8.68 2.04 36.90
N LEU A 18 9.31 0.91 37.27
CA LEU A 18 10.07 0.07 36.34
C LEU A 18 9.18 -0.77 35.42
N ALA A 19 7.95 -1.09 35.85
CA ALA A 19 6.98 -1.83 35.04
C ALA A 19 6.38 -0.99 33.89
N THR A 20 6.40 0.33 33.98
CA THR A 20 5.91 1.25 32.93
C THR A 20 6.98 1.62 31.88
N ALA A 21 8.20 1.08 31.98
CA ALA A 21 9.31 1.42 31.08
C ALA A 21 9.33 0.60 29.77
N GLN A 22 8.44 -0.38 29.59
CA GLN A 22 8.28 -1.10 28.33
C GLN A 22 7.37 -0.31 27.37
N GLU A 23 7.93 0.73 26.76
CA GLU A 23 7.41 1.27 25.50
C GLU A 23 7.56 0.16 24.43
N ASN A 24 6.46 -0.23 23.77
CA ASN A 24 6.53 -1.07 22.57
C ASN A 24 6.54 -0.12 21.36
N PRO A 25 7.71 0.32 20.86
CA PRO A 25 7.76 1.32 19.81
C PRO A 25 7.07 0.76 18.56
N LYS A 26 5.93 1.36 18.21
CA LYS A 26 5.25 1.06 16.95
C LYS A 26 6.12 1.55 15.80
N LEU A 27 6.68 0.61 15.04
CA LEU A 27 7.37 0.89 13.79
C LEU A 27 6.34 1.24 12.73
N ASN A 28 6.57 2.34 12.01
CA ASN A 28 5.77 2.75 10.86
C ASN A 28 6.63 2.69 9.60
N TYR A 29 6.04 2.30 8.48
CA TYR A 29 6.69 2.42 7.17
C TYR A 29 6.66 3.87 6.68
N PHE A 30 7.61 4.23 5.82
CA PHE A 30 7.54 5.47 5.06
C PHE A 30 6.50 5.36 3.96
N SER A 31 5.85 6.48 3.63
CA SER A 31 4.98 6.55 2.45
C SER A 31 5.81 6.51 1.17
N LEU A 32 5.21 6.14 0.04
CA LEU A 32 5.88 6.19 -1.27
C LEU A 32 6.26 7.62 -1.70
N GLN A 33 5.57 8.65 -1.19
CA GLN A 33 5.91 10.04 -1.46
C GLN A 33 7.21 10.45 -0.77
N ASP A 34 7.53 9.82 0.36
CA ASP A 34 8.69 10.15 1.20
C ASP A 34 9.96 9.41 0.77
N VAL A 35 9.87 8.48 -0.19
CA VAL A 35 10.99 7.67 -0.68
C VAL A 35 11.17 7.90 -2.16
N ARG A 36 12.36 8.34 -2.57
CA ARG A 36 12.72 8.49 -3.97
C ARG A 36 13.81 7.52 -4.34
N LEU A 37 13.54 6.66 -5.32
CA LEU A 37 14.54 5.80 -5.92
C LEU A 37 15.52 6.67 -6.69
N LEU A 38 16.82 6.46 -6.44
CA LEU A 38 17.90 7.06 -7.21
C LEU A 38 18.32 6.10 -8.32
N GLU A 39 19.18 6.58 -9.23
CA GLU A 39 19.79 5.79 -10.30
C GLU A 39 20.26 4.42 -9.80
N SER A 40 19.52 3.38 -10.21
CA SER A 40 19.67 2.02 -9.73
C SER A 40 18.83 1.06 -10.58
N PRO A 41 19.05 -0.27 -10.48
CA PRO A 41 18.17 -1.25 -11.10
C PRO A 41 16.69 -1.13 -10.69
N PHE A 42 16.41 -0.61 -9.48
CA PHE A 42 15.04 -0.41 -9.01
C PHE A 42 14.37 0.80 -9.66
N LYS A 43 15.12 1.90 -9.87
CA LYS A 43 14.62 3.06 -10.63
C LYS A 43 14.30 2.65 -12.07
N HIS A 44 15.20 1.87 -12.69
CA HIS A 44 14.95 1.34 -14.03
C HIS A 44 13.68 0.47 -14.09
N ALA A 45 13.45 -0.39 -13.09
CA ALA A 45 12.24 -1.20 -13.02
C ALA A 45 10.96 -0.37 -12.79
N GLU A 46 11.03 0.69 -11.98
CA GLU A 46 9.94 1.65 -11.78
C GLU A 46 9.57 2.33 -13.10
N ASP A 47 10.55 2.83 -13.85
CA ASP A 47 10.32 3.50 -15.13
C ASP A 47 9.75 2.53 -16.17
N LEU A 48 10.30 1.32 -16.26
CA LEU A 48 9.78 0.29 -17.16
C LEU A 48 8.33 -0.08 -16.83
N ASN A 49 7.99 -0.19 -15.54
CA ASN A 49 6.63 -0.45 -15.11
C ASN A 49 5.70 0.74 -15.41
N ARG A 50 6.17 1.98 -15.24
CA ARG A 50 5.43 3.18 -15.63
C ARG A 50 5.09 3.15 -17.11
N ASP A 51 6.07 2.89 -17.97
CA ASP A 51 5.87 2.83 -19.42
C ASP A 51 4.86 1.73 -19.79
N TYR A 52 4.94 0.56 -19.16
CA TYR A 52 3.97 -0.51 -19.34
C TYR A 52 2.54 -0.10 -18.95
N LEU A 53 2.37 0.60 -17.81
CA LEU A 53 1.07 1.11 -17.37
C LEU A 53 0.49 2.12 -18.36
N LEU A 54 1.32 2.98 -18.94
CA LEU A 54 0.90 3.99 -19.92
C LEU A 54 0.62 3.40 -21.31
N GLU A 55 1.14 2.21 -21.61
CA GLU A 55 0.82 1.48 -22.84
C GLU A 55 -0.57 0.80 -22.79
N MET A 56 -1.11 0.55 -21.59
CA MET A 56 -2.42 -0.10 -21.44
C MET A 56 -3.57 0.82 -21.87
N ASP A 57 -4.52 0.27 -22.62
CA ASP A 57 -5.73 0.96 -23.06
C ASP A 57 -6.81 0.90 -21.97
N ALA A 58 -7.09 2.05 -21.36
CA ALA A 58 -8.07 2.18 -20.30
C ALA A 58 -9.50 1.84 -20.76
N ASP A 59 -9.89 2.14 -22.00
CA ASP A 59 -11.25 1.85 -22.49
C ASP A 59 -11.47 0.34 -22.61
N ARG A 60 -10.42 -0.42 -22.97
CA ARG A 60 -10.46 -1.90 -22.99
C ARG A 60 -10.50 -2.50 -21.59
N LEU A 61 -9.77 -1.93 -20.63
CA LEU A 61 -9.80 -2.35 -19.22
C LEU A 61 -11.15 -2.05 -18.56
N LEU A 62 -11.83 -0.98 -18.98
CA LEU A 62 -13.16 -0.60 -18.47
C LEU A 62 -14.30 -1.36 -19.13
N ALA A 63 -14.07 -2.00 -20.28
CA ALA A 63 -15.10 -2.67 -21.06
C ALA A 63 -15.91 -3.72 -20.26
N PRO A 64 -15.30 -4.61 -19.45
CA PRO A 64 -16.06 -5.54 -18.61
C PRO A 64 -16.99 -4.83 -17.63
N PHE A 65 -16.51 -3.79 -16.95
CA PHE A 65 -17.30 -3.05 -15.95
C PHE A 65 -18.51 -2.36 -16.58
N LEU A 66 -18.33 -1.73 -17.74
CA LEU A 66 -19.42 -1.09 -18.47
C LEU A 66 -20.45 -2.13 -18.92
N ARG A 67 -19.98 -3.25 -19.49
CA ARG A 67 -20.84 -4.35 -19.94
C ARG A 67 -21.69 -4.91 -18.79
N GLU A 68 -21.08 -5.25 -17.66
CA GLU A 68 -21.80 -5.81 -16.50
C GLU A 68 -22.74 -4.77 -15.83
N ALA A 69 -22.48 -3.47 -16.02
CA ALA A 69 -23.38 -2.40 -15.61
C ALA A 69 -24.53 -2.12 -16.61
N GLY A 70 -24.60 -2.85 -17.73
CA GLY A 70 -25.60 -2.62 -18.80
C GLY A 70 -25.33 -1.37 -19.65
N LEU A 71 -24.12 -0.83 -19.60
CA LEU A 71 -23.66 0.31 -20.39
C LEU A 71 -22.93 -0.18 -21.65
N GLN A 72 -22.87 0.66 -22.69
CA GLN A 72 -22.13 0.34 -23.91
C GLN A 72 -20.61 0.53 -23.69
N PRO A 73 -19.78 -0.52 -23.86
CA PRO A 73 -18.33 -0.38 -23.82
C PRO A 73 -17.83 0.51 -24.96
N LYS A 74 -16.75 1.26 -24.71
CA LYS A 74 -16.10 2.12 -25.71
C LYS A 74 -15.10 1.37 -26.60
N ALA A 75 -14.60 0.25 -26.11
CA ALA A 75 -13.72 -0.66 -26.81
C ALA A 75 -14.04 -2.11 -26.40
N GLU A 76 -13.54 -3.09 -27.16
CA GLU A 76 -13.61 -4.49 -26.75
C GLU A 76 -12.65 -4.76 -25.59
N SER A 77 -13.05 -5.65 -24.66
CA SER A 77 -12.18 -6.11 -23.59
C SER A 77 -10.83 -6.60 -24.12
N TYR A 78 -9.81 -6.56 -23.27
CA TYR A 78 -8.60 -7.35 -23.54
C TYR A 78 -8.93 -8.83 -23.67
N THR A 79 -8.07 -9.56 -24.38
CA THR A 79 -8.22 -11.01 -24.58
C THR A 79 -7.60 -11.79 -23.41
N ASN A 80 -7.40 -13.09 -23.58
CA ASN A 80 -6.84 -13.97 -22.56
C ASN A 80 -7.79 -14.01 -21.34
N TRP A 81 -7.29 -13.86 -20.12
CA TRP A 81 -8.12 -13.96 -18.93
C TRP A 81 -9.19 -12.86 -18.84
N GLU A 82 -8.98 -11.73 -19.52
CA GLU A 82 -9.93 -10.61 -19.60
C GLU A 82 -11.11 -10.86 -20.56
N ASN A 83 -11.14 -12.01 -21.26
CA ASN A 83 -12.33 -12.49 -22.00
C ASN A 83 -12.59 -13.99 -21.84
N SER A 84 -11.96 -14.63 -20.85
CA SER A 84 -12.08 -16.08 -20.59
C SER A 84 -12.53 -16.39 -19.16
N GLY A 85 -13.13 -15.43 -18.45
CA GLY A 85 -13.76 -15.65 -17.15
C GLY A 85 -13.13 -14.93 -15.95
N LEU A 86 -12.14 -14.05 -16.17
CA LEU A 86 -11.62 -13.15 -15.13
C LEU A 86 -11.76 -11.67 -15.50
N ASP A 87 -12.53 -11.35 -16.53
CA ASP A 87 -12.81 -10.01 -17.04
C ASP A 87 -12.96 -8.96 -15.93
N GLY A 88 -12.15 -7.90 -15.98
CA GLY A 88 -12.12 -6.79 -15.03
C GLY A 88 -11.07 -6.92 -13.94
N HIS A 89 -10.49 -8.10 -13.71
CA HIS A 89 -9.51 -8.28 -12.63
C HIS A 89 -8.25 -7.42 -12.84
N ILE A 90 -7.77 -7.31 -14.09
CA ILE A 90 -6.63 -6.45 -14.43
C ILE A 90 -7.00 -4.99 -14.25
N GLY A 91 -8.24 -4.58 -14.57
CA GLY A 91 -8.69 -3.20 -14.34
C GLY A 91 -8.56 -2.76 -12.88
N GLY A 92 -8.84 -3.66 -11.93
CA GLY A 92 -8.63 -3.40 -10.49
C GLY A 92 -7.15 -3.26 -10.10
N HIS A 93 -6.30 -4.17 -10.59
CA HIS A 93 -4.85 -4.08 -10.38
C HIS A 93 -4.25 -2.83 -11.02
N TYR A 94 -4.73 -2.47 -12.21
CA TYR A 94 -4.31 -1.30 -12.96
C TYR A 94 -4.54 -0.01 -12.17
N LEU A 95 -5.73 0.16 -11.57
CA LEU A 95 -6.02 1.32 -10.73
C LEU A 95 -5.08 1.39 -9.50
N SER A 96 -4.80 0.23 -8.88
CA SER A 96 -3.89 0.16 -7.73
C SER A 96 -2.46 0.53 -8.14
N ALA A 97 -1.99 0.01 -9.28
CA ALA A 97 -0.67 0.29 -9.82
C ALA A 97 -0.51 1.77 -10.23
N LEU A 98 -1.50 2.36 -10.89
CA LEU A 98 -1.52 3.79 -11.20
C LEU A 98 -1.45 4.65 -9.93
N ALA A 99 -2.26 4.33 -8.92
CA ALA A 99 -2.26 5.08 -7.66
C ALA A 99 -0.90 4.99 -6.94
N GLN A 100 -0.28 3.80 -6.94
CA GLN A 100 1.06 3.59 -6.35
C GLN A 100 2.17 4.27 -7.16
N MET A 101 2.09 4.22 -8.50
CA MET A 101 3.03 4.91 -9.39
C MET A 101 2.95 6.42 -9.18
N PHE A 102 1.74 7.00 -9.21
CA PHE A 102 1.50 8.42 -8.91
C PHE A 102 2.08 8.81 -7.54
N ALA A 103 1.82 7.98 -6.53
CA ALA A 103 2.36 8.15 -5.19
C ALA A 103 3.90 8.15 -5.14
N ALA A 104 4.56 7.33 -5.96
CA ALA A 104 6.01 7.18 -6.00
C ALA A 104 6.71 8.21 -6.89
N THR A 105 6.06 8.75 -7.92
CA THR A 105 6.73 9.60 -8.93
C THR A 105 6.13 11.00 -9.05
N GLY A 106 4.82 11.15 -8.81
CA GLY A 106 4.08 12.40 -8.97
C GLY A 106 3.71 12.75 -10.42
N ASP A 107 3.80 11.78 -11.33
CA ASP A 107 3.40 11.88 -12.75
C ASP A 107 1.88 12.03 -12.92
#